data_AF-A0A132PM07-F1
#
_entry.id   AF-A0A132PM07-F1
#
_cell.length_a   1.000
_cell.length_b   1.000
_cell.length_c   1.000
_cell.angle_alpha   90.00
_cell.angle_beta   90.00
_cell.angle_gamma   90.00
#
_symmetry.space_group_name_H-M   'P 1'
#
loop_
_entity.id
_entity.type
_entity.pdbx_description
1 polymer ?
#
loop_
_entity_poly.entity_id
_entity_poly.type
_entity_poly.pdbx_seq_one_letter_code
_entity_poly.pdbx_strand_id
1 'polypeptide(L)'
;MSTIRELGERGIVLRSLREGIDTSNATGRMIAGVLASLAELELELGRERRTAAREARKARGQAIGRPKALDAQKAALAQRMHAAGEPATTIASTLGVSRATVYRVLAQDVES
;
A
#
# COMPACT_ATOMS: atom_id res chain seq x y z
N MET A 1 -0.38 -4.31 -19.13
CA MET A 1 0.09 -5.71 -19.04
C MET A 1 1.41 -5.89 -19.81
N SER A 2 2.58 -5.62 -19.22
CA SER A 2 3.83 -5.53 -20.01
C SER A 2 4.40 -6.88 -20.47
N THR A 3 4.16 -7.96 -19.71
CA THR A 3 4.86 -9.24 -19.90
C THR A 3 4.55 -9.91 -21.24
N ILE A 4 3.28 -10.01 -21.66
CA ILE A 4 2.95 -10.65 -22.96
C ILE A 4 3.54 -9.87 -24.12
N ARG A 5 3.49 -8.53 -24.04
CA ARG A 5 4.08 -7.64 -25.05
C ARG A 5 5.60 -7.77 -25.10
N GLU A 6 6.27 -7.75 -23.95
CA GLU A 6 7.72 -7.91 -23.84
C GLU A 6 8.19 -9.26 -24.39
N LEU A 7 7.46 -10.34 -24.09
CA LEU A 7 7.73 -11.66 -24.67
C LEU A 7 7.60 -11.62 -26.20
N GLY A 8 6.56 -10.96 -26.72
CA GLY A 8 6.38 -10.77 -28.17
C GLY A 8 7.52 -9.96 -28.82
N GLU A 9 7.96 -8.88 -28.19
CA GLU A 9 9.11 -8.06 -28.65
C GLU A 9 10.42 -8.87 -28.67
N ARG A 10 10.55 -9.86 -27.79
CA ARG A 10 11.67 -10.81 -27.74
C ARG A 10 11.51 -12.00 -28.68
N GLY A 11 10.44 -12.07 -29.47
CA GLY A 11 10.14 -13.20 -30.36
C GLY A 11 9.69 -14.47 -29.63
N ILE A 12 9.30 -14.37 -28.36
CA ILE A 12 8.83 -15.49 -27.55
C ILE A 12 7.33 -15.67 -27.74
N VAL A 13 6.94 -16.87 -28.16
CA VAL A 13 5.53 -17.25 -28.34
C VAL A 13 4.92 -17.70 -27.01
N LEU A 14 3.73 -17.20 -26.71
CA LEU A 14 2.91 -17.60 -25.58
C LEU A 14 1.78 -18.50 -26.07
N ARG A 15 1.68 -19.69 -25.48
CA ARG A 15 0.57 -20.61 -25.68
C ARG A 15 -0.11 -20.92 -24.34
N SER A 16 -1.36 -20.50 -24.20
CA SER A 16 -2.21 -20.93 -23.09
C SER A 16 -3.01 -22.16 -23.48
N LEU A 17 -2.71 -23.30 -22.84
CA LEU A 17 -3.32 -24.58 -23.19
C LEU A 17 -4.79 -24.67 -22.77
N ARG A 18 -5.16 -24.04 -21.65
CA ARG A 18 -6.53 -24.10 -21.10
C ARG A 18 -7.49 -23.19 -21.87
N GLU A 19 -7.03 -22.00 -22.23
CA GLU A 19 -7.81 -20.95 -22.89
C GLU A 19 -7.69 -21.03 -24.41
N GLY A 20 -6.81 -21.90 -24.93
CA GLY A 20 -6.61 -22.09 -26.37
C GLY A 20 -5.96 -20.89 -27.07
N ILE A 21 -5.26 -20.02 -26.33
CA ILE A 21 -4.66 -18.80 -26.88
C ILE A 21 -3.26 -19.12 -27.38
N ASP A 22 -2.96 -18.80 -28.63
CA ASP A 22 -1.65 -18.97 -29.24
C ASP A 22 -1.19 -17.68 -29.93
N THR A 23 -0.20 -16.99 -29.36
CA THR A 23 0.29 -15.72 -29.90
C THR A 23 1.17 -15.88 -31.14
N SER A 24 1.44 -17.10 -31.61
CA SER A 24 2.13 -17.33 -32.89
C SER A 24 1.29 -16.89 -34.09
N ASN A 25 -0.05 -16.93 -33.98
CA ASN A 25 -0.96 -16.53 -35.05
C ASN A 25 -1.65 -15.17 -34.78
N ALA A 26 -2.20 -14.56 -35.83
CA ALA A 26 -2.81 -13.23 -35.74
C ALA A 26 -4.02 -13.19 -34.79
N THR A 27 -4.86 -14.21 -34.83
CA THR A 27 -6.06 -14.32 -33.97
C THR A 27 -5.70 -14.38 -32.49
N GLY A 28 -4.72 -15.20 -32.10
CA GLY A 28 -4.30 -15.30 -30.71
C GLY A 28 -3.60 -14.03 -30.20
N ARG A 29 -2.87 -13.31 -31.05
CA ARG A 29 -2.37 -11.96 -30.71
C ARG A 29 -3.49 -10.96 -30.48
N MET A 30 -4.52 -10.97 -31.32
CA MET A 30 -5.69 -10.09 -31.15
C MET A 30 -6.40 -10.39 -29.82
N ILE A 31 -6.68 -11.67 -29.53
CA ILE A 31 -7.34 -12.09 -28.28
C ILE A 31 -6.50 -11.69 -27.07
N ALA A 32 -5.19 -11.94 -27.10
CA ALA A 32 -4.28 -11.54 -26.03
C ALA A 32 -4.29 -10.01 -25.81
N GLY A 33 -4.36 -9.22 -26.89
CA GLY A 33 -4.50 -7.76 -26.81
C GLY A 33 -5.81 -7.31 -26.16
N VAL A 34 -6.94 -7.91 -26.53
CA VAL A 34 -8.25 -7.60 -25.92
C VAL A 34 -8.24 -7.93 -24.42
N LEU A 35 -7.70 -9.08 -24.03
CA LEU A 35 -7.58 -9.47 -22.63
C LEU A 35 -6.63 -8.54 -21.85
N ALA A 36 -5.55 -8.08 -22.49
CA ALA A 36 -4.66 -7.09 -21.89
C ALA A 36 -5.37 -5.75 -21.62
N SER A 37 -6.14 -5.24 -22.59
CA SER A 37 -6.93 -4.02 -22.43
C SER A 37 -8.00 -4.17 -21.35
N LEU A 38 -8.67 -5.32 -21.28
CA LEU A 38 -9.66 -5.60 -20.24
C LEU A 38 -9.02 -5.63 -18.85
N ALA A 39 -7.87 -6.28 -18.70
CA ALA A 39 -7.13 -6.29 -17.44
C ALA A 39 -6.70 -4.88 -17.00
N GLU A 40 -6.35 -4.00 -17.94
CA GLU A 40 -6.03 -2.60 -17.64
C GLU A 40 -7.25 -1.82 -17.14
N LEU A 41 -8.41 -2.01 -17.79
CA LEU A 41 -9.68 -1.43 -17.35
C LEU A 41 -10.07 -1.89 -15.93
N GLU A 42 -9.95 -3.19 -15.63
CA GLU A 42 -10.26 -3.73 -14.31
C GLU A 42 -9.36 -3.13 -13.22
N LEU A 43 -8.07 -2.92 -13.51
CA LEU A 43 -7.14 -2.28 -12.59
C LEU A 43 -7.49 -0.82 -12.34
N GLU A 44 -7.91 -0.09 -13.37
CA GLU A 44 -8.36 1.30 -13.27
C GLU A 44 -9.62 1.41 -12.42
N LEU A 45 -10.66 0.64 -12.73
CA LEU A 45 -11.89 0.59 -11.93
C LEU A 45 -11.61 0.17 -10.48
N GLY A 46 -10.69 -0.77 -10.28
CA GLY A 46 -10.24 -1.19 -8.95
C GLY A 46 -9.51 -0.07 -8.18
N ARG A 47 -8.79 0.82 -8.85
CA ARG A 47 -8.17 2.00 -8.23
C ARG A 47 -9.23 3.02 -7.82
N GLU A 48 -10.16 3.34 -8.72
CA GLU A 48 -11.27 4.26 -8.44
C GLU A 48 -12.07 3.83 -7.22
N ARG A 49 -12.49 2.55 -7.17
CA ARG A 49 -13.22 1.98 -6.03
C ARG A 49 -12.44 2.08 -4.72
N ARG A 50 -11.13 1.80 -4.74
CA ARG A 50 -10.28 1.91 -3.54
C ARG A 50 -10.15 3.35 -3.07
N THR A 51 -10.02 4.31 -3.99
CA THR A 51 -9.99 5.73 -3.67
C THR A 51 -11.31 6.17 -3.04
N ALA A 52 -12.44 5.85 -3.65
CA ALA A 52 -13.77 6.17 -3.12
C ALA A 52 -13.99 5.55 -1.73
N ALA A 53 -13.60 4.28 -1.53
CA ALA A 53 -13.68 3.62 -0.24
C ALA A 53 -12.80 4.30 0.82
N ARG A 54 -11.58 4.73 0.44
CA ARG A 54 -10.66 5.47 1.31
C ARG A 54 -11.25 6.82 1.72
N GLU A 55 -11.81 7.57 0.79
CA GLU A 55 -12.45 8.86 1.05
C GLU A 55 -13.68 8.72 1.94
N ALA A 56 -14.53 7.72 1.69
CA ALA A 56 -15.70 7.45 2.52
C ALA A 56 -15.30 7.08 3.97
N ARG A 57 -14.21 6.31 4.17
CA ARG A 57 -13.65 6.05 5.51
C ARG A 57 -13.14 7.34 6.16
N LYS A 58 -12.46 8.19 5.41
CA LYS A 58 -11.95 9.48 5.90
C LYS A 58 -13.09 10.38 6.37
N ALA A 59 -14.16 10.47 5.58
CA ALA A 59 -15.35 11.27 5.91
C ALA A 59 -16.06 10.79 7.17
N ARG A 60 -16.01 9.48 7.47
CA ARG A 60 -16.51 8.89 8.72
C ARG A 60 -15.53 8.97 9.90
N GLY A 61 -14.38 9.63 9.75
CA GLY A 61 -13.35 9.71 10.79
C GLY A 61 -12.67 8.37 11.09
N GLN A 62 -12.82 7.36 10.23
CA GLN A 62 -12.21 6.05 10.43
C GLN A 62 -10.74 6.08 10.04
N ALA A 63 -9.90 5.38 10.80
CA ALA A 63 -8.48 5.28 10.50
C ALA A 63 -8.23 4.66 9.10
N ILE A 64 -7.25 5.24 8.40
CA ILE A 64 -6.77 4.82 7.08
C ILE A 64 -5.28 4.52 7.18
N GLY A 65 -4.86 3.37 6.66
CA GLY A 65 -3.46 2.95 6.65
C GLY A 65 -3.06 2.23 7.94
N ARG A 66 -1.74 2.20 8.20
CA ARG A 66 -1.17 1.49 9.34
C ARG A 66 -1.61 2.14 10.65
N PRO A 67 -2.11 1.37 11.64
CA PRO A 67 -2.42 1.90 12.97
C PRO A 67 -1.20 2.59 13.59
N LYS A 68 -1.45 3.61 14.43
CA LYS A 68 -0.40 4.21 15.26
C LYS A 68 0.21 3.12 16.15
N ALA A 69 1.53 3.17 16.31
CA ALA A 69 2.27 2.17 17.10
C ALA A 69 2.01 2.31 18.61
N LEU A 70 1.68 3.52 19.05
CA LEU A 70 1.23 3.81 20.41
C LEU A 70 -0.22 4.28 20.36
N ASP A 71 -1.03 3.75 21.28
CA ASP A 71 -2.35 4.31 21.59
C ASP A 71 -2.21 5.66 22.34
N ALA A 72 -3.33 6.34 22.57
CA ALA A 72 -3.34 7.65 23.21
C ALA A 72 -2.77 7.63 24.63
N GLN A 73 -2.99 6.55 25.40
CA GLN A 73 -2.49 6.45 26.77
C GLN A 73 -0.97 6.26 26.81
N LYS A 74 -0.43 5.43 25.92
CA LYS A 74 1.01 5.21 25.79
C LYS A 74 1.72 6.43 25.20
N ALA A 75 1.07 7.18 24.31
CA ALA A 75 1.59 8.45 23.82
C ALA A 75 1.69 9.48 24.95
N ALA A 76 0.65 9.65 25.76
CA ALA A 76 0.67 10.51 26.94
C ALA A 76 1.71 10.06 27.98
N LEU A 77 1.90 8.75 28.16
CA LEU A 77 2.97 8.24 29.00
C LEU A 77 4.36 8.60 28.45
N ALA A 78 4.59 8.46 27.14
CA ALA A 78 5.84 8.85 26.51
C ALA A 78 6.16 10.34 26.73
N GLN A 79 5.14 11.20 26.60
CA GLN A 79 5.27 12.65 26.83
C GLN A 79 5.62 12.97 28.29
N ARG A 80 4.93 12.35 29.26
CA ARG A 80 5.24 12.53 30.69
C ARG A 80 6.65 12.07 31.05
N MET A 81 7.08 10.92 30.54
CA MET A 81 8.45 10.43 30.76
C MET A 81 9.48 11.40 30.17
N HIS A 82 9.21 11.93 28.97
CA HIS A 82 10.09 12.92 28.35
C HIS A 82 10.16 14.23 29.15
N ALA A 83 9.02 14.74 29.62
CA ALA A 83 8.95 15.94 30.47
C ALA A 83 9.66 15.75 31.81
N ALA A 84 9.71 14.52 32.33
CA ALA A 84 10.48 14.16 33.52
C ALA A 84 12.00 14.04 33.26
N GLY A 85 12.46 14.26 32.03
CA GLY A 85 13.88 14.22 31.66
C GLY A 85 14.40 12.84 31.23
N GLU A 86 13.53 11.84 31.07
CA GLU A 86 13.95 10.51 30.64
C GLU A 86 14.47 10.53 29.18
N PRO A 87 15.60 9.86 28.88
CA PRO A 87 16.12 9.81 27.53
C PRO A 87 15.23 8.95 26.62
N ALA A 88 15.12 9.33 25.35
CA ALA A 88 14.26 8.68 24.36
C ALA A 88 14.55 7.17 24.17
N THR A 89 15.79 6.72 24.46
CA THR A 89 16.17 5.30 24.51
C THR A 89 15.40 4.53 25.57
N THR A 90 15.33 5.07 26.79
CA THR A 90 14.64 4.45 27.93
C THR A 90 13.14 4.43 27.69
N ILE A 91 12.58 5.52 27.16
CA ILE A 91 11.16 5.59 26.79
C ILE A 91 10.82 4.54 25.72
N ALA A 92 11.67 4.42 24.70
CA ALA A 92 11.50 3.45 23.62
C ALA A 92 11.50 2.00 24.13
N SER A 93 12.45 1.62 24.99
CA SER A 93 12.49 0.28 25.59
C SER A 93 11.27 0.01 26.47
N THR A 94 10.87 0.97 27.29
CA THR A 94 9.73 0.83 28.22
C THR A 94 8.40 0.66 27.47
N LEU A 95 8.23 1.36 26.34
CA LEU A 95 7.01 1.30 25.54
C LEU A 95 7.05 0.25 24.42
N GLY A 96 8.16 -0.47 24.27
CA GLY A 96 8.34 -1.51 23.25
C GLY A 96 8.32 -0.98 21.82
N VAL A 97 8.81 0.24 21.58
CA VAL A 97 8.83 0.89 20.26
C VAL A 97 10.22 1.39 19.89
N SER A 98 10.41 1.75 18.62
CA SER A 98 11.66 2.37 18.18
C SER A 98 11.81 3.79 18.71
N ARG A 99 13.06 4.27 18.88
CA ARG A 99 13.35 5.69 19.19
C ARG A 99 12.69 6.66 18.21
N ALA A 100 12.65 6.30 16.93
CA ALA A 100 11.96 7.08 15.90
C ALA A 100 10.45 7.22 16.15
N THR A 101 9.82 6.21 16.75
CA THR A 101 8.41 6.28 17.15
C THR A 101 8.21 7.23 18.32
N VAL A 102 9.13 7.22 19.30
CA VAL A 102 9.11 8.18 20.42
C VAL A 102 9.22 9.61 19.91
N TYR A 103 10.24 9.94 19.11
CA TYR A 103 10.40 11.29 18.56
C TYR A 103 9.21 11.75 17.72
N ARG A 104 8.62 10.85 16.91
CA ARG A 104 7.43 11.15 16.12
C ARG A 104 6.21 11.49 16.98
N VAL A 105 6.07 10.87 18.15
CA VAL A 105 4.99 11.20 19.09
C VAL A 105 5.26 12.52 19.81
N LEU A 106 6.50 12.77 20.21
CA LEU A 106 6.89 14.04 20.84
C LEU A 106 6.77 15.24 19.89
N ALA A 107 7.04 15.06 18.60
CA ALA A 107 6.88 16.11 17.60
C ALA A 107 5.41 16.49 17.33
N GLN A 108 4.46 15.55 17.52
CA GLN A 108 3.03 15.80 17.31
C GLN A 108 2.40 16.71 18.38
N ASP A 109 3.06 16.86 19.53
CA ASP A 109 2.60 17.71 20.65
C ASP A 109 2.92 19.20 20.44
N VAL A 110 3.88 19.52 19.58
CA VAL A 110 4.32 20.92 19.33
C VAL A 110 3.36 21.64 18.35
N GLU A 111 2.51 20.89 17.65
CA GLU A 111 1.59 21.41 16.61
C GLU A 111 0.11 21.39 17.05
N SER A 112 -0.20 21.04 18.30
CA SER A 112 -1.59 21.03 18.84
C SER A 112 -1.86 22.19 19.79
#